data_AF-A0A8C5TEU4-F1
#
_entry.id   AF-A0A8C5TEU4-F1
#
_cell.length_a   1.000
_cell.length_b   1.000
_cell.length_c   1.000
_cell.angle_alpha   90.00
_cell.angle_beta   90.00
_cell.angle_gamma   90.00
#
_symmetry.space_group_name_H-M   'P 1'
#
loop_
_entity.id
_entity.type
_entity.pdbx_description
1 polymer ?
#
loop_
_entity_poly.entity_id
_entity_poly.type
_entity_poly.pdbx_seq_one_letter_code
_entity_poly.pdbx_strand_id
1 'polypeptide(L)'
;FSCRWDSITRTPASGKRMGPRSEGRGLQISLTMDASRGCLDELCSATSGSAEINLAVAESTVIKDSNVHILKSTVSGPLGHGLLALLLGRSSASKMGIFVLPGYIDADYTDNIGIMVKCFLPPVTIPFGSRIAQLIPFCSCVPNISQDTRKNNGFGSTGALLVAFCQV
;
A
#
# COMPACT_ATOMS: atom_id res chain seq x y z
N PHE A 1 18.74 13.91 9.25
CA PHE A 1 18.06 14.55 8.11
C PHE A 1 16.67 14.98 8.57
N SER A 2 16.45 16.27 8.81
CA SER A 2 15.15 16.83 9.20
C SER A 2 14.71 17.76 8.09
N CYS A 3 13.60 17.43 7.44
CA CYS A 3 12.96 18.30 6.45
C CYS A 3 11.70 18.85 7.09
N ARG A 4 11.68 20.17 7.30
CA ARG A 4 10.58 20.96 7.87
C ARG A 4 9.63 21.31 6.72
N TRP A 5 8.37 20.89 6.82
CA TRP A 5 7.30 21.36 5.95
C TRP A 5 6.64 22.56 6.63
N ASP A 6 6.95 23.77 6.17
CA ASP A 6 6.24 24.96 6.63
C ASP A 6 4.90 25.09 5.88
N SER A 7 3.83 25.21 6.66
CA SER A 7 2.43 25.26 6.23
C SER A 7 2.10 26.58 5.52
N ILE A 8 1.56 26.51 4.29
CA ILE A 8 0.95 27.66 3.62
C ILE A 8 -0.51 27.78 4.10
N THR A 9 -0.77 28.70 5.02
CA THR A 9 -2.14 29.18 5.32
C THR A 9 -2.52 30.28 4.34
N ARG A 10 -3.57 30.09 3.53
CA ARG A 10 -4.22 31.19 2.79
C ARG A 10 -5.54 31.56 3.47
N THR A 11 -5.64 32.81 3.92
CA THR A 11 -6.89 33.47 4.30
C THR A 11 -7.72 33.83 3.05
N PRO A 12 -9.07 33.87 3.12
CA PRO A 12 -9.89 34.28 1.99
C PRO A 12 -10.05 35.81 1.97
N ALA A 13 -9.89 36.42 0.79
CA ALA A 13 -10.24 37.82 0.54
C ALA A 13 -11.43 37.91 -0.43
N SER A 14 -12.28 38.88 -0.13
CA SER A 14 -13.60 39.22 -0.68
C SER A 14 -13.69 39.44 -2.21
N GLY A 15 -14.77 38.90 -2.79
CA GLY A 15 -15.71 39.63 -3.66
C GLY A 15 -15.31 39.98 -5.10
N LYS A 16 -15.90 39.26 -6.07
CA LYS A 16 -16.39 39.80 -7.36
C LYS A 16 -17.37 38.80 -8.01
N ARG A 17 -18.59 39.26 -8.34
CA ARG A 17 -19.63 38.49 -9.06
C ARG A 17 -19.19 38.24 -10.50
N MET A 18 -19.23 36.98 -10.94
CA MET A 18 -19.07 36.55 -12.33
C MET A 18 -20.34 35.82 -12.77
N GLY A 19 -20.85 36.15 -13.97
CA GLY A 19 -22.08 35.60 -14.55
C GLY A 19 -22.00 34.09 -14.83
N PRO A 20 -23.12 33.47 -15.28
CA PRO A 20 -23.23 32.02 -15.35
C PRO A 20 -22.23 31.47 -16.37
N ARG A 21 -21.20 30.80 -15.85
CA ARG A 21 -20.24 30.02 -16.62
C ARG A 21 -20.88 28.66 -16.87
N SER A 22 -20.90 28.24 -18.13
CA SER A 22 -21.39 26.95 -18.59
C SER A 22 -20.96 25.81 -17.65
N GLU A 23 -21.93 25.01 -17.22
CA GLU A 23 -21.71 23.76 -16.51
C GLU A 23 -20.87 22.83 -17.39
N GLY A 24 -19.56 22.82 -17.13
CA GLY A 24 -18.73 21.70 -17.53
C GLY A 24 -19.32 20.46 -16.86
N ARG A 25 -19.66 19.44 -17.64
CA ARG A 25 -19.94 18.10 -17.14
C ARG A 25 -18.70 17.63 -16.37
N GLY A 26 -18.66 17.93 -15.09
CA GLY A 26 -17.68 17.37 -14.18
C GLY A 26 -17.82 15.86 -14.27
N LEU A 27 -16.72 15.16 -14.51
CA LEU A 27 -16.66 13.73 -14.24
C LEU A 27 -16.95 13.59 -12.74
N GLN A 28 -18.19 13.23 -12.41
CA GLN A 28 -18.58 12.96 -11.03
C GLN A 28 -17.88 11.67 -10.64
N ILE A 29 -16.68 11.77 -10.08
CA ILE A 29 -16.01 10.65 -9.43
C ILE A 29 -16.83 10.36 -8.18
N SER A 30 -17.77 9.43 -8.31
CA SER A 30 -18.55 8.93 -7.18
C SER A 30 -17.60 8.13 -6.30
N LEU A 31 -17.02 8.79 -5.29
CA LEU A 31 -16.28 8.14 -4.21
C LEU A 31 -17.30 7.39 -3.35
N THR A 32 -17.71 6.21 -3.81
CA THR A 32 -18.50 5.30 -2.99
C THR A 32 -17.52 4.62 -2.04
N MET A 33 -17.33 5.23 -0.87
CA MET A 33 -16.78 4.52 0.28
C MET A 33 -17.79 3.42 0.60
N ASP A 34 -17.44 2.18 0.32
CA ASP A 34 -18.24 1.06 0.75
C ASP A 34 -18.23 1.01 2.30
N ALA A 35 -19.35 0.70 2.93
CA ALA A 35 -19.40 0.57 4.39
C ALA A 35 -18.86 -0.79 4.86
N SER A 36 -18.47 -1.66 3.93
CA SER A 36 -17.88 -2.97 4.20
C SER A 36 -16.62 -2.87 5.05
N ARG A 37 -16.66 -3.46 6.24
CA ARG A 37 -15.52 -3.57 7.14
C ARG A 37 -14.42 -4.45 6.56
N GLY A 38 -13.19 -4.24 6.99
CA GLY A 38 -12.05 -5.06 6.61
C GLY A 38 -10.85 -4.89 7.53
N CYS A 39 -9.69 -5.39 7.10
CA CYS A 39 -8.52 -5.43 7.96
C CYS A 39 -8.00 -4.04 8.37
N LEU A 40 -8.34 -2.97 7.64
CA LEU A 40 -7.96 -1.60 8.01
C LEU A 40 -8.67 -1.11 9.29
N ASP A 41 -9.82 -1.68 9.66
CA ASP A 41 -10.53 -1.33 10.90
C ASP A 41 -9.79 -1.79 12.17
N GLU A 42 -9.05 -2.89 12.05
CA GLU A 42 -8.37 -3.55 13.17
C GLU A 42 -6.93 -3.05 13.36
N LEU A 43 -6.46 -2.20 12.46
CA LEU A 43 -5.07 -1.77 12.41
C LEU A 43 -4.93 -0.32 12.85
N CYS A 44 -4.16 -0.10 13.91
CA CYS A 44 -3.82 1.24 14.37
C CYS A 44 -2.69 1.85 13.54
N SER A 45 -2.83 3.14 13.20
CA SER A 45 -1.75 3.94 12.63
C SER A 45 -0.57 4.06 13.62
N ALA A 46 0.62 4.30 13.08
CA ALA A 46 1.83 4.46 13.88
C ALA A 46 1.80 5.72 14.78
N THR A 47 1.16 6.78 14.30
CA THR A 47 0.99 8.06 15.00
C THR A 47 -0.37 8.67 14.63
N SER A 48 -0.85 9.62 15.44
CA SER A 48 -2.11 10.33 15.20
C SER A 48 -2.14 11.14 13.90
N GLY A 49 -0.99 11.42 13.29
CA GLY A 49 -0.86 12.11 11.99
C GLY A 49 -0.45 11.21 10.82
N SER A 50 -0.24 9.92 11.07
CA SER A 50 0.22 8.96 10.06
C SER A 50 -0.98 8.32 9.35
N ALA A 51 -1.01 8.42 8.02
CA ALA A 51 -1.92 7.62 7.18
C ALA A 51 -1.44 6.17 6.97
N GLU A 52 -0.23 5.85 7.43
CA GLU A 52 0.40 4.54 7.23
C GLU A 52 0.05 3.54 8.35
N ILE A 53 -0.27 2.32 7.93
CA ILE A 53 -0.60 1.19 8.80
C ILE A 53 0.56 0.21 8.77
N ASN A 54 1.21 -0.01 9.91
CA ASN A 54 2.37 -0.89 9.99
C ASN A 54 1.98 -2.37 9.88
N LEU A 55 2.69 -3.10 9.02
CA LEU A 55 2.49 -4.52 8.78
C LEU A 55 3.61 -5.36 9.42
N ALA A 56 3.20 -6.27 10.30
CA ALA A 56 4.10 -7.17 11.03
C ALA A 56 4.26 -8.53 10.31
N VAL A 57 5.43 -9.14 10.42
CA VAL A 57 5.68 -10.51 9.93
C VAL A 57 5.04 -11.54 10.87
N ALA A 58 4.37 -12.55 10.31
CA ALA A 58 3.64 -13.57 11.07
C ALA A 58 4.49 -14.73 11.60
N GLU A 59 5.75 -14.86 11.15
CA GLU A 59 6.63 -15.97 11.55
C GLU A 59 8.11 -15.50 11.57
N SER A 60 8.90 -16.00 12.52
CA SER A 60 10.34 -15.72 12.56
C SER A 60 11.03 -16.38 11.36
N THR A 61 11.70 -15.59 10.52
CA THR A 61 12.32 -16.08 9.27
C THR A 61 13.80 -15.70 9.20
N VAL A 62 14.63 -16.61 8.70
CA VAL A 62 16.05 -16.35 8.40
C VAL A 62 16.24 -16.31 6.89
N ILE A 63 16.60 -15.14 6.36
CA ILE A 63 16.92 -14.92 4.95
C ILE A 63 18.42 -15.15 4.76
N LYS A 64 18.77 -16.14 3.93
CA LYS A 64 20.16 -16.61 3.76
C LYS A 64 20.86 -16.08 2.52
N ASP A 65 20.11 -15.54 1.57
CA ASP A 65 20.62 -15.07 0.28
C ASP A 65 20.03 -13.70 -0.11
N SER A 66 20.40 -13.21 -1.29
CA SER A 66 19.94 -11.92 -1.83
C SER A 66 18.79 -12.06 -2.84
N ASN A 67 18.15 -13.24 -2.90
CA ASN A 67 16.95 -13.45 -3.70
C ASN A 67 15.76 -12.72 -3.06
N VAL A 68 14.66 -12.65 -3.80
CA VAL A 68 13.40 -12.13 -3.27
C VAL A 68 12.70 -13.23 -2.48
N HIS A 69 12.28 -12.90 -1.26
CA HIS A 69 11.52 -13.78 -0.37
C HIS A 69 10.14 -13.19 -0.12
N ILE A 70 9.10 -14.02 -0.05
CA ILE A 70 7.77 -13.60 0.35
C ILE A 70 7.57 -14.00 1.81
N LEU A 71 7.41 -13.02 2.69
CA LEU A 71 7.09 -13.24 4.10
C LEU A 71 5.59 -13.07 4.33
N LYS A 72 4.98 -13.99 5.07
CA LYS A 72 3.58 -13.82 5.50
C LYS A 72 3.49 -12.68 6.51
N SER A 73 2.48 -11.84 6.36
CA SER A 73 2.16 -10.85 7.39
C SER A 73 1.13 -11.36 8.37
N THR A 74 0.91 -10.64 9.47
CA THR A 74 -0.16 -10.90 10.42
C THR A 74 -1.54 -10.46 9.92
N VAL A 75 -1.67 -10.00 8.67
CA VAL A 75 -2.89 -9.40 8.14
C VAL A 75 -3.31 -10.13 6.86
N SER A 76 -4.59 -10.45 6.78
CA SER A 76 -5.24 -10.89 5.55
C SER A 76 -6.29 -9.86 5.17
N GLY A 77 -6.56 -9.73 3.87
CA GLY A 77 -7.65 -8.86 3.44
C GLY A 77 -9.03 -9.50 3.67
N PRO A 78 -10.11 -8.87 3.19
CA PRO A 78 -10.14 -7.62 2.39
C PRO A 78 -9.73 -6.39 3.21
N LEU A 79 -9.29 -5.35 2.52
CA LEU A 79 -8.86 -4.09 3.16
C LEU A 79 -10.02 -3.39 3.88
N GLY A 80 -11.23 -3.49 3.33
CA GLY A 80 -12.41 -2.77 3.79
C GLY A 80 -12.53 -1.39 3.14
N HIS A 81 -13.69 -0.79 3.29
CA HIS A 81 -14.07 0.54 2.79
C HIS A 81 -13.99 0.73 1.27
N GLY A 82 -13.86 -0.36 0.50
CA GLY A 82 -13.55 -0.29 -0.93
C GLY A 82 -12.19 0.35 -1.24
N LEU A 83 -11.30 0.44 -0.25
CA LEU A 83 -9.98 1.05 -0.39
C LEU A 83 -9.00 0.08 -1.03
N LEU A 84 -8.09 0.64 -1.82
CA LEU A 84 -6.89 -0.05 -2.30
C LEU A 84 -5.74 0.35 -1.41
N ALA A 85 -4.64 -0.42 -1.42
CA ALA A 85 -3.48 -0.06 -0.62
C ALA A 85 -2.17 -0.28 -1.37
N LEU A 86 -1.23 0.64 -1.14
CA LEU A 86 0.16 0.48 -1.53
C LEU A 86 0.94 -0.11 -0.33
N LEU A 87 1.55 -1.28 -0.53
CA LEU A 87 2.50 -1.88 0.41
C LEU A 87 3.89 -1.30 0.15
N LEU A 88 4.48 -0.63 1.14
CA LEU A 88 5.83 -0.08 1.09
C LEU A 88 6.69 -0.56 2.27
N GLY A 89 8.01 -0.53 2.09
CA GLY A 89 8.95 -0.77 3.19
C GLY A 89 9.02 0.40 4.16
N ARG A 90 9.18 0.09 5.45
CA ARG A 90 9.45 1.10 6.47
C ARG A 90 10.89 1.60 6.35
N SER A 91 11.10 2.88 6.58
CA SER A 91 12.44 3.48 6.56
C SER A 91 13.42 2.79 7.52
N SER A 92 12.94 2.29 8.65
CA SER A 92 13.74 1.51 9.60
C SER A 92 14.22 0.18 9.02
N ALA A 93 13.39 -0.52 8.23
CA ALA A 93 13.79 -1.74 7.55
C ALA A 93 14.80 -1.44 6.44
N SER A 94 14.56 -0.40 5.64
CA SER A 94 15.49 0.05 4.59
C SER A 94 16.87 0.40 5.15
N LYS A 95 16.92 1.04 6.33
CA LYS A 95 18.18 1.36 7.02
C LYS A 95 18.98 0.11 7.40
N MET A 96 18.31 -1.01 7.64
CA MET A 96 18.94 -2.31 7.94
C MET A 96 19.27 -3.12 6.68
N GLY A 97 19.14 -2.55 5.49
CA GLY A 97 19.41 -3.25 4.22
C GLY A 97 18.30 -4.23 3.81
N ILE A 98 17.11 -4.11 4.39
CA ILE A 98 15.92 -4.87 4.00
C ILE A 98 15.08 -4.00 3.08
N PHE A 99 15.03 -4.37 1.79
CA PHE A 99 14.23 -3.68 0.80
C PHE A 99 12.91 -4.41 0.59
N VAL A 100 11.80 -3.78 0.97
CA VAL A 100 10.46 -4.29 0.64
C VAL A 100 10.12 -3.83 -0.77
N LEU A 101 9.85 -4.79 -1.66
CA LEU A 101 9.40 -4.47 -3.01
C LEU A 101 7.98 -3.89 -2.92
N PRO A 102 7.73 -2.72 -3.54
CA PRO A 102 6.39 -2.13 -3.53
C PRO A 102 5.33 -3.10 -4.08
N GLY A 103 4.18 -3.16 -3.41
CA GLY A 103 3.06 -4.02 -3.80
C GLY A 103 1.76 -3.25 -3.91
N TYR A 104 0.92 -3.60 -4.87
CA TYR A 104 -0.44 -3.08 -5.00
C TYR A 104 -1.44 -4.11 -4.50
N ILE A 105 -2.26 -3.73 -3.52
CA ILE A 105 -3.26 -4.59 -2.90
C ILE A 105 -4.65 -4.08 -3.30
N ASP A 106 -5.42 -4.93 -3.96
CA ASP A 106 -6.79 -4.62 -4.37
C ASP A 106 -7.75 -4.66 -3.17
N ALA A 107 -8.85 -3.92 -3.29
CA ALA A 107 -9.87 -3.85 -2.25
C ALA A 107 -10.52 -5.22 -1.95
N ASP A 108 -10.64 -6.08 -2.97
CA ASP A 108 -11.26 -7.40 -2.91
C ASP A 108 -10.26 -8.55 -2.69
N TYR A 109 -8.99 -8.24 -2.43
CA TYR A 109 -7.99 -9.27 -2.12
C TYR A 109 -8.25 -9.85 -0.72
N THR A 110 -8.53 -11.14 -0.62
CA THR A 110 -8.99 -11.80 0.63
C THR A 110 -7.92 -12.63 1.33
N ASP A 111 -6.80 -12.90 0.67
CA ASP A 111 -5.74 -13.74 1.21
C ASP A 111 -4.77 -12.96 2.11
N ASN A 112 -3.78 -13.68 2.66
CA ASN A 112 -2.71 -13.07 3.43
C ASN A 112 -1.95 -12.04 2.59
N ILE A 113 -1.72 -10.86 3.18
CA ILE A 113 -0.92 -9.82 2.54
C ILE A 113 0.54 -10.20 2.69
N GLY A 114 1.15 -10.74 1.62
CA GLY A 114 2.56 -11.10 1.62
C GLY A 114 3.47 -9.88 1.47
N ILE A 115 4.62 -9.92 2.14
CA ILE A 115 5.67 -8.90 2.09
C ILE A 115 6.83 -9.44 1.25
N MET A 116 7.00 -8.93 0.04
CA MET A 116 8.16 -9.26 -0.80
C MET A 116 9.37 -8.48 -0.31
N VAL A 117 10.43 -9.19 0.08
CA VAL A 117 11.65 -8.59 0.60
C VAL A 117 12.88 -9.06 -0.17
N LYS A 118 13.83 -8.15 -0.34
CA LYS A 118 15.20 -8.44 -0.74
C LYS A 118 16.14 -7.93 0.34
N CYS A 119 17.04 -8.78 0.80
CA CYS A 119 18.09 -8.40 1.75
C CYS A 119 19.39 -8.17 1.00
N PHE A 120 19.99 -6.98 1.16
CA PHE A 120 21.26 -6.66 0.51
C PHE A 120 22.48 -7.24 1.23
N LEU A 121 22.35 -7.56 2.52
CA LEU A 121 23.42 -8.07 3.38
C LEU A 121 22.97 -9.31 4.17
N PRO A 122 22.73 -10.47 3.52
CA PRO A 122 22.40 -11.72 4.21
C PRO A 122 23.62 -12.30 4.96
N PRO A 123 23.41 -13.13 6.01
CA PRO A 123 22.10 -13.56 6.52
C PRO A 123 21.41 -12.50 7.39
N VAL A 124 20.08 -12.41 7.28
CA VAL A 124 19.24 -11.54 8.11
C VAL A 124 18.17 -12.38 8.81
N THR A 125 18.08 -12.25 10.13
CA THR A 125 16.98 -12.82 10.92
C THR A 125 15.91 -11.76 11.11
N ILE A 126 14.67 -12.06 10.72
CA ILE A 126 13.50 -11.23 10.92
C ILE A 126 12.61 -11.93 11.95
N PRO A 127 12.58 -11.47 13.20
CA PRO A 127 11.73 -12.06 14.24
C PRO A 127 10.24 -11.90 13.95
N PHE A 128 9.43 -12.83 14.45
CA PHE A 128 7.98 -12.70 14.57
C PHE A 128 7.56 -11.32 15.11
N GLY A 129 6.51 -10.73 14.54
CA GLY A 129 5.98 -9.44 14.97
C GLY A 129 6.78 -8.22 14.48
N SER A 130 7.90 -8.43 13.79
CA SER A 130 8.69 -7.33 13.23
C SER A 130 7.87 -6.56 12.20
N ARG A 131 7.65 -5.26 12.47
CA ARG A 131 6.97 -4.34 11.55
C ARG A 131 7.97 -3.82 10.54
N ILE A 132 8.02 -4.43 9.36
CA ILE A 132 9.01 -4.10 8.30
C ILE A 132 8.39 -3.41 7.08
N ALA A 133 7.08 -3.52 6.92
CA ALA A 133 6.33 -2.91 5.84
C ALA A 133 5.16 -2.09 6.39
N GLN A 134 4.50 -1.35 5.51
CA GLN A 134 3.32 -0.57 5.82
C GLN A 134 2.38 -0.48 4.63
N LEU A 135 1.09 -0.38 4.92
CA LEU A 135 0.03 -0.11 3.96
C LEU A 135 -0.29 1.38 3.95
N ILE A 136 -0.46 1.93 2.75
CA ILE A 136 -0.96 3.28 2.50
C ILE A 136 -2.29 3.13 1.75
N PRO A 137 -3.43 3.21 2.45
CA PRO A 137 -4.74 3.11 1.82
C PRO A 137 -5.04 4.34 0.95
N PHE A 138 -5.70 4.14 -0.19
CA PHE A 138 -6.14 5.21 -1.07
C PHE A 138 -7.38 4.81 -1.88
N CYS A 139 -8.09 5.81 -2.41
CA CYS A 139 -9.17 5.62 -3.37
C CYS A 139 -8.62 5.78 -4.78
N SER A 140 -8.88 4.81 -5.67
CA SER A 140 -8.62 5.01 -7.10
C SER A 140 -9.64 5.99 -7.67
N CYS A 141 -9.17 6.98 -8.42
CA CYS A 141 -10.00 7.88 -9.21
C CYS A 141 -10.11 7.47 -10.69
N VAL A 142 -9.54 6.30 -11.04
CA VAL A 142 -9.58 5.76 -12.40
C VAL A 142 -10.87 4.95 -12.56
N PRO A 143 -11.70 5.21 -13.59
CA PRO A 143 -12.91 4.44 -13.84
C PRO A 143 -12.57 2.95 -14.03
N ASN A 144 -13.25 2.07 -13.30
CA ASN A 144 -13.09 0.63 -13.48
C ASN A 144 -13.84 0.19 -14.74
N ILE A 145 -13.10 -0.23 -15.78
CA ILE A 145 -13.67 -0.60 -17.09
C ILE A 145 -14.06 -2.09 -17.12
N SER A 146 -13.60 -2.89 -16.15
CA SER A 146 -13.80 -4.35 -16.09
C SER A 146 -14.61 -4.78 -14.86
N GLN A 147 -15.44 -5.81 -15.01
CA GLN A 147 -16.20 -6.44 -13.91
C GLN A 147 -15.45 -7.60 -13.23
N ASP A 148 -14.24 -7.93 -13.67
CA ASP A 148 -13.48 -9.05 -13.13
C ASP A 148 -12.91 -8.75 -11.74
N THR A 149 -13.19 -9.61 -10.78
CA THR A 149 -12.71 -9.53 -9.39
C THR A 149 -11.41 -10.31 -9.22
N ARG A 150 -10.41 -9.73 -8.55
CA ARG A 150 -9.08 -10.33 -8.37
C ARG A 150 -9.07 -11.45 -7.32
N LYS A 151 -9.89 -11.34 -6.26
CA LYS A 151 -10.01 -12.35 -5.17
C LYS A 151 -8.63 -12.80 -4.64
N ASN A 152 -8.36 -14.11 -4.62
CA ASN A 152 -7.17 -14.77 -4.05
C ASN A 152 -5.91 -14.72 -4.95
N ASN A 153 -5.93 -13.97 -6.05
CA ASN A 153 -4.91 -14.06 -7.10
C ASN A 153 -3.83 -12.97 -6.98
N GLY A 154 -2.75 -13.25 -6.25
CA GLY A 154 -1.57 -12.37 -6.10
C GLY A 154 -0.36 -12.72 -7.00
N PHE A 155 0.72 -11.94 -6.89
CA PHE A 155 2.07 -12.26 -7.40
C PHE A 155 2.20 -12.69 -8.88
N GLY A 156 1.56 -11.97 -9.80
CA GLY A 156 1.67 -12.25 -11.24
C GLY A 156 0.59 -13.18 -11.81
N SER A 157 -0.47 -13.44 -11.04
CA SER A 157 -1.65 -14.21 -11.45
C SER A 157 -2.36 -13.70 -12.73
N THR A 158 -2.21 -12.41 -13.08
CA THR A 158 -2.83 -11.79 -14.26
C THR A 158 -2.03 -12.03 -15.56
N GLY A 159 -0.89 -12.72 -15.52
CA GLY A 159 -0.17 -13.11 -16.73
C GLY A 159 1.27 -13.58 -16.48
N ALA A 160 1.72 -14.54 -17.28
CA ALA A 160 3.10 -15.01 -17.26
C ALA A 160 4.05 -13.89 -17.70
N LEU A 161 4.98 -13.53 -16.82
CA LEU A 161 6.04 -12.58 -17.13
C LEU A 161 6.99 -13.21 -18.16
N LEU A 162 7.10 -12.65 -19.37
CA LEU A 162 8.02 -13.14 -20.39
C LEU A 162 9.43 -12.58 -20.13
N VAL A 163 10.17 -13.20 -19.20
CA VAL A 163 11.52 -12.80 -18.79
C VAL A 163 12.47 -14.00 -18.84
N ALA A 164 13.63 -13.79 -19.46
CA ALA A 164 14.74 -14.73 -19.40
C ALA A 164 15.81 -14.17 -18.44
N PHE A 165 16.19 -14.97 -17.44
CA PHE A 165 17.33 -14.65 -16.59
C PHE A 165 18.61 -15.11 -17.31
N CYS A 166 19.53 -14.19 -17.58
CA CYS A 166 20.89 -14.56 -17.96
C CYS A 166 21.71 -14.68 -16.68
N GLN A 167 22.18 -15.88 -16.36
CA GLN A 167 23.21 -16.02 -15.32
C GLN A 167 24.50 -15.38 -15.86
N VAL A 168 25.12 -14.54 -15.04
CA VAL A 168 26.46 -13.95 -15.29
C VAL A 168 27.46 -14.71 -14.45
#